data_AF-A0A6H5KDK5-F1
#
_entry.id   AF-A0A6H5KDK5-F1
#
_cell.length_a   1.000
_cell.length_b   1.000
_cell.length_c   1.000
_cell.angle_alpha   90.00
_cell.angle_beta   90.00
_cell.angle_gamma   90.00
#
_symmetry.space_group_name_H-M   'P 1'
#
loop_
_entity.id
_entity.type
_entity.pdbx_description
1 polymer ?
#
loop_
_entity_poly.entity_id
_entity_poly.type
_entity_poly.pdbx_seq_one_letter_code
_entity_poly.pdbx_strand_id
1 'polypeptide(L)'
;MSSAAAGGSRALHWVLKIGSLKKSMTFFENVLGLKVLRHEEFDEGCEATCNGPYGGAWSKTMIGYGPEEESFALELTYNYGIDGYKNGDDLQYICLQLDVEATKAKAEAEGYACAAASGGGVLISGPDGYKYKAIPSIEGRKERFVSVGLKVSDLTASTAYWCGVLGMSKFSAPAPASEPGDGVGLLSETVGYGEEQVKLDLLQAPGAEKTPIDHGLASGRIAFACDLVPPIHSEAAAAASGTVITPPLTLPTPGKADVVVTILGDPDGYEICFVEAVAFYQLAEPKYDVIDFESRATRGGDGAAPPKSEKLQHAAGVTAAVTTPEEVAEAVAAASGDGVVLLDFGAGWCKNCKKMVPAIEKLATGPLGEKLKVLTVDIDEADELADEYDVSGVPTFVALRGGSGDKADEYKGNDPAALEAKISALLG
;
A
#
# COMPACT_ATOMS: atom_id res chain seq x y z
N MET A 1 -9.48 -19.46 30.25
CA MET A 1 -10.26 -19.56 29.00
C MET A 1 -9.24 -19.44 27.89
N SER A 2 -9.00 -20.53 27.15
CA SER A 2 -7.94 -20.62 26.15
C SER A 2 -8.26 -19.68 24.99
N SER A 3 -7.34 -18.76 24.65
CA SER A 3 -7.50 -17.88 23.49
C SER A 3 -7.47 -18.72 22.22
N ALA A 4 -8.45 -18.51 21.34
CA ALA A 4 -8.43 -19.01 19.98
C ALA A 4 -7.50 -18.10 19.14
N ALA A 5 -6.23 -18.03 19.53
CA ALA A 5 -5.21 -17.32 18.76
C ALA A 5 -5.12 -17.95 17.36
N ALA A 6 -4.80 -17.13 16.37
CA ALA A 6 -4.81 -17.39 14.92
C ALA A 6 -3.92 -18.53 14.38
N GLY A 7 -3.61 -19.54 15.20
CA GLY A 7 -2.98 -20.79 14.78
C GLY A 7 -3.84 -21.47 13.72
N GLY A 8 -3.40 -21.37 12.47
CA GLY A 8 -4.14 -21.89 11.31
C GLY A 8 -4.22 -20.94 10.12
N SER A 9 -3.78 -19.68 10.25
CA SER A 9 -3.79 -18.74 9.12
C SER A 9 -2.76 -19.11 8.03
N ARG A 10 -3.01 -18.68 6.78
CA ARG A 10 -2.13 -18.94 5.64
C ARG A 10 -1.76 -17.67 4.89
N ALA A 11 -0.47 -17.44 4.65
CA ALA A 11 0.00 -16.37 3.77
C ALA A 11 -0.49 -16.60 2.33
N LEU A 12 -1.14 -15.58 1.76
CA LEU A 12 -1.76 -15.66 0.43
C LEU A 12 -0.91 -14.97 -0.63
N HIS A 13 -0.71 -13.67 -0.46
CA HIS A 13 -0.02 -12.85 -1.44
C HIS A 13 0.47 -11.53 -0.84
N TRP A 14 1.39 -10.92 -1.57
CA TRP A 14 1.77 -9.52 -1.39
C TRP A 14 1.24 -8.69 -2.56
N VAL A 15 0.62 -7.53 -2.26
CA VAL A 15 0.11 -6.59 -3.26
C VAL A 15 1.19 -5.61 -3.69
N LEU A 16 1.41 -5.47 -4.99
CA LEU A 16 2.31 -4.51 -5.61
C LEU A 16 1.52 -3.55 -6.49
N LYS A 17 1.75 -2.24 -6.33
CA LYS A 17 1.21 -1.22 -7.22
C LYS A 17 2.20 -0.99 -8.34
N ILE A 18 1.74 -1.06 -9.58
CA ILE A 18 2.61 -1.01 -10.76
C ILE A 18 2.18 0.07 -11.73
N GLY A 19 3.15 0.72 -12.37
CA GLY A 19 2.94 1.76 -13.37
C GLY A 19 2.74 1.23 -14.79
N SER A 20 3.14 -0.02 -15.06
CA SER A 20 2.87 -0.69 -16.34
C SER A 20 2.81 -2.20 -16.20
N LEU A 21 1.61 -2.75 -16.33
CA LEU A 21 1.39 -4.19 -16.38
C LEU A 21 2.25 -4.88 -17.44
N LYS A 22 2.42 -4.28 -18.62
CA LYS A 22 3.26 -4.85 -19.67
C LYS A 22 4.73 -4.98 -19.25
N LYS A 23 5.32 -3.92 -18.70
CA LYS A 23 6.73 -3.96 -18.23
C LYS A 23 6.88 -4.93 -17.07
N SER A 24 5.96 -4.89 -16.11
CA SER A 24 5.98 -5.80 -14.96
C SER A 24 5.84 -7.26 -15.40
N MET A 25 4.93 -7.58 -16.33
CA MET A 25 4.78 -8.95 -16.85
C MET A 25 6.03 -9.44 -17.59
N THR A 26 6.65 -8.61 -18.43
CA THR A 26 7.94 -8.97 -19.05
C THR A 26 8.98 -9.36 -18.01
N PHE A 27 9.12 -8.55 -16.95
CA PHE A 27 10.05 -8.86 -15.86
C PHE A 27 9.67 -10.17 -15.15
N PHE A 28 8.43 -10.30 -14.71
CA PHE A 28 8.00 -11.43 -13.91
C PHE A 28 8.05 -12.77 -14.67
N GLU A 29 7.69 -12.79 -15.96
CA GLU A 29 7.73 -13.99 -16.78
C GLU A 29 9.15 -14.32 -17.24
N ASN A 30 9.90 -13.35 -17.79
CA ASN A 30 11.20 -13.63 -18.39
C ASN A 30 12.29 -13.82 -17.33
N VAL A 31 12.32 -12.94 -16.33
CA VAL A 31 13.37 -12.88 -15.31
C VAL A 31 13.05 -13.84 -14.18
N LEU A 32 11.89 -13.68 -13.53
CA LEU A 32 11.54 -14.48 -12.35
C LEU A 32 10.83 -15.81 -12.70
N GLY A 33 10.26 -15.96 -13.90
CA GLY A 33 9.59 -17.19 -14.31
C GLY A 33 8.21 -17.41 -13.67
N LEU A 34 7.55 -16.34 -13.22
CA LEU A 34 6.18 -16.37 -12.71
C LEU A 34 5.18 -16.46 -13.87
N LYS A 35 3.95 -16.88 -13.56
CA LYS A 35 2.85 -16.98 -14.53
C LYS A 35 1.62 -16.26 -14.02
N VAL A 36 0.79 -15.77 -14.95
CA VAL A 36 -0.58 -15.33 -14.64
C VAL A 36 -1.38 -16.51 -14.11
N LEU A 37 -2.01 -16.31 -12.95
CA LEU A 37 -2.94 -17.25 -12.32
C LEU A 37 -4.39 -16.85 -12.62
N ARG A 38 -4.67 -15.55 -12.52
CA ARG A 38 -5.93 -14.92 -12.92
C ARG A 38 -5.75 -13.42 -13.12
N HIS A 39 -6.61 -12.83 -13.93
CA HIS A 39 -6.65 -11.41 -14.23
C HIS A 39 -8.09 -10.91 -14.15
N GLU A 40 -8.30 -9.76 -13.51
CA GLU A 40 -9.61 -9.17 -13.29
C GLU A 40 -9.57 -7.68 -13.62
N GLU A 41 -10.58 -7.21 -14.35
CA GLU A 41 -10.74 -5.81 -14.72
C GLU A 41 -11.92 -5.20 -13.95
N PHE A 42 -11.71 -3.99 -13.44
CA PHE A 42 -12.70 -3.25 -12.67
C PHE A 42 -12.89 -1.86 -13.27
N ASP A 43 -14.13 -1.39 -13.31
CA ASP A 43 -14.48 -0.07 -13.84
C ASP A 43 -14.43 1.04 -12.77
N GLU A 44 -14.49 0.65 -11.49
CA GLU A 44 -14.49 1.56 -10.35
C GLU A 44 -13.55 1.06 -9.24
N GLY A 45 -13.11 1.98 -8.38
CA GLY A 45 -12.30 1.65 -7.22
C GLY A 45 -13.00 0.74 -6.21
N CYS A 46 -12.20 0.00 -5.43
CA CYS A 46 -12.70 -0.97 -4.48
C CYS A 46 -13.10 -0.33 -3.13
N GLU A 47 -14.20 -0.78 -2.53
CA GLU A 47 -14.68 -0.29 -1.22
C GLU A 47 -13.68 -0.60 -0.09
N ALA A 48 -13.03 -1.76 -0.12
CA ALA A 48 -11.96 -2.12 0.81
C ALA A 48 -10.59 -1.55 0.43
N THR A 49 -10.59 -0.53 -0.44
CA THR A 49 -9.39 0.16 -0.96
C THR A 49 -8.32 -0.82 -1.46
N CYS A 50 -8.73 -1.96 -2.05
CA CYS A 50 -7.80 -2.98 -2.54
C CYS A 50 -6.80 -2.42 -3.55
N ASN A 51 -7.21 -1.42 -4.32
CA ASN A 51 -6.35 -0.76 -5.29
C ASN A 51 -5.66 0.50 -4.76
N GLY A 52 -5.87 0.86 -3.49
CA GLY A 52 -5.47 2.11 -2.87
C GLY A 52 -6.60 3.15 -2.81
N PRO A 53 -6.30 4.44 -2.63
CA PRO A 53 -7.31 5.50 -2.55
C PRO A 53 -7.97 5.84 -3.91
N TYR A 54 -7.61 5.13 -4.98
CA TYR A 54 -7.99 5.43 -6.35
C TYR A 54 -9.40 4.91 -6.70
N GLY A 55 -10.25 5.80 -7.23
CA GLY A 55 -11.63 5.47 -7.59
C GLY A 55 -11.85 5.22 -9.08
N GLY A 56 -10.81 5.35 -9.91
CA GLY A 56 -10.88 5.06 -11.34
C GLY A 56 -10.87 3.56 -11.65
N ALA A 57 -10.91 3.23 -12.94
CA ALA A 57 -10.72 1.88 -13.43
C ALA A 57 -9.36 1.33 -13.01
N TRP A 58 -9.29 0.03 -12.76
CA TRP A 58 -8.06 -0.66 -12.37
C TRP A 58 -8.14 -2.13 -12.75
N SER A 59 -7.00 -2.81 -12.72
CA SER A 59 -6.92 -4.25 -12.92
C SER A 59 -6.13 -4.92 -11.81
N LYS A 60 -6.53 -6.14 -11.49
CA LYS A 60 -5.84 -7.06 -10.59
C LYS A 60 -5.27 -8.22 -11.39
N THR A 61 -3.98 -8.48 -11.28
CA THR A 61 -3.36 -9.65 -11.90
C THR A 61 -2.62 -10.45 -10.85
N MET A 62 -3.09 -11.67 -10.59
CA MET A 62 -2.41 -12.60 -9.69
C MET A 62 -1.34 -13.36 -10.47
N ILE A 63 -0.12 -13.37 -9.94
CA ILE A 63 0.99 -14.10 -10.54
C ILE A 63 1.68 -15.01 -9.51
N GLY A 64 2.14 -16.18 -9.93
CA GLY A 64 2.76 -17.15 -9.04
C GLY A 64 3.37 -18.34 -9.77
N TYR A 65 3.87 -19.31 -9.00
CA TYR A 65 4.38 -20.58 -9.54
C TYR A 65 3.35 -21.72 -9.51
N GLY A 66 2.26 -21.52 -8.78
CA GLY A 66 1.23 -22.53 -8.54
C GLY A 66 -0.11 -21.88 -8.18
N PRO A 67 -1.17 -22.69 -8.03
CA PRO A 67 -2.51 -22.20 -7.70
C PRO A 67 -2.53 -21.50 -6.33
N GLU A 68 -3.30 -20.41 -6.22
CA GLU A 68 -3.42 -19.59 -4.99
C GLU A 68 -3.97 -20.38 -3.78
N GLU A 69 -4.63 -21.52 -4.03
CA GLU A 69 -5.13 -22.42 -2.99
C GLU A 69 -4.00 -23.03 -2.13
N GLU A 70 -2.86 -23.29 -2.76
CA GLU A 70 -1.74 -24.00 -2.15
C GLU A 70 -0.46 -23.17 -2.07
N SER A 71 -0.33 -22.16 -2.94
CA SER A 71 0.89 -21.38 -3.14
C SER A 71 0.71 -19.92 -2.76
N PHE A 72 1.82 -19.26 -2.44
CA PHE A 72 1.89 -17.82 -2.34
C PHE A 72 1.96 -17.17 -3.72
N ALA A 73 1.37 -15.98 -3.86
CA ALA A 73 1.33 -15.22 -5.11
C ALA A 73 1.75 -13.75 -4.91
N LEU A 74 1.93 -13.04 -6.02
CA LEU A 74 1.94 -11.57 -6.02
C LEU A 74 0.65 -11.08 -6.67
N GLU A 75 0.02 -10.08 -6.06
CA GLU A 75 -1.12 -9.37 -6.62
C GLU A 75 -0.63 -8.07 -7.26
N LEU A 76 -0.69 -7.97 -8.58
CA LEU A 76 -0.37 -6.74 -9.29
C LEU A 76 -1.61 -5.88 -9.42
N THR A 77 -1.56 -4.70 -8.81
CA THR A 77 -2.57 -3.65 -8.95
C THR A 77 -2.09 -2.60 -9.94
N TYR A 78 -2.80 -2.48 -11.05
CA TYR A 78 -2.59 -1.42 -12.03
C TYR A 78 -3.81 -0.50 -12.05
N ASN A 79 -3.62 0.74 -11.61
CA ASN A 79 -4.64 1.77 -11.71
C ASN A 79 -4.49 2.49 -13.05
N TYR A 80 -5.56 2.56 -13.84
CA TYR A 80 -5.48 3.20 -15.15
C TYR A 80 -5.12 4.67 -15.00
N GLY A 81 -4.08 5.06 -15.73
CA GLY A 81 -3.56 6.42 -15.74
C GLY A 81 -2.60 6.81 -14.65
N ILE A 82 -2.19 5.85 -13.83
CA ILE A 82 -1.07 6.02 -12.92
C ILE A 82 0.10 5.20 -13.48
N ASP A 83 1.14 5.91 -13.93
CA ASP A 83 2.29 5.33 -14.63
C ASP A 83 3.51 5.10 -13.73
N GLY A 84 3.39 5.45 -12.45
CA GLY A 84 4.38 5.19 -11.42
C GLY A 84 3.86 5.53 -10.03
N TYR A 85 4.54 5.01 -9.02
CA TYR A 85 4.28 5.32 -7.61
C TYR A 85 5.61 5.64 -6.95
N LYS A 86 5.65 6.69 -6.12
CA LYS A 86 6.81 6.96 -5.28
C LYS A 86 7.01 5.79 -4.30
N ASN A 87 8.13 5.09 -4.40
CA ASN A 87 8.51 4.07 -3.42
C ASN A 87 8.93 4.75 -2.11
N GLY A 88 8.52 4.17 -1.00
CA GLY A 88 9.09 4.48 0.30
C GLY A 88 10.36 3.67 0.60
N ASP A 89 10.68 3.56 1.88
CA ASP A 89 11.77 2.76 2.41
C ASP A 89 11.30 1.56 3.26
N ASP A 90 10.03 1.17 3.09
CA ASP A 90 9.33 0.14 3.83
C ASP A 90 9.66 -1.29 3.35
N LEU A 91 9.26 -1.64 2.12
CA LEU A 91 9.48 -2.95 1.51
C LEU A 91 10.94 -3.11 1.06
N GLN A 92 11.70 -3.93 1.80
CA GLN A 92 13.12 -4.14 1.53
C GLN A 92 13.36 -5.11 0.37
N TYR A 93 12.58 -6.20 0.32
CA TYR A 93 12.65 -7.18 -0.76
C TYR A 93 11.48 -8.17 -0.73
N ILE A 94 11.26 -8.84 -1.87
CA ILE A 94 10.58 -10.13 -1.95
C ILE A 94 11.63 -11.21 -2.24
N CYS A 95 11.73 -12.22 -1.39
CA CYS A 95 12.75 -13.27 -1.46
C CYS A 95 12.21 -14.55 -2.10
N LEU A 96 12.95 -15.11 -3.07
CA LEU A 96 12.59 -16.32 -3.80
C LEU A 96 13.78 -17.26 -3.95
N GLN A 97 13.54 -18.56 -3.85
CA GLN A 97 14.54 -19.57 -4.25
C GLN A 97 14.51 -19.82 -5.77
N LEU A 98 15.63 -19.53 -6.43
CA LEU A 98 15.79 -19.56 -7.89
C LEU A 98 17.20 -20.03 -8.28
N ASP A 99 17.39 -20.29 -9.58
CA ASP A 99 18.73 -20.36 -10.17
C ASP A 99 19.32 -18.94 -10.20
N VAL A 100 20.18 -18.63 -9.25
CA VAL A 100 20.72 -17.28 -9.03
C VAL A 100 21.48 -16.77 -10.25
N GLU A 101 22.35 -17.60 -10.85
CA GLU A 101 23.18 -17.19 -11.98
C GLU A 101 22.33 -16.95 -13.23
N ALA A 102 21.42 -17.86 -13.54
CA ALA A 102 20.52 -17.71 -14.68
C ALA A 102 19.56 -16.52 -14.52
N THR A 103 19.02 -16.33 -13.31
CA THR A 103 18.11 -15.21 -13.01
C THR A 103 18.83 -13.88 -13.14
N LYS A 104 20.05 -13.77 -12.59
CA LYS A 104 20.90 -12.59 -12.73
C LYS A 104 21.19 -12.27 -14.19
N ALA A 105 21.60 -13.27 -14.98
CA ALA A 105 21.92 -13.07 -16.39
C ALA A 105 20.71 -12.56 -17.20
N LYS A 106 19.51 -13.08 -16.92
CA LYS A 106 18.26 -12.60 -17.53
C LYS A 106 17.93 -11.16 -17.12
N ALA A 107 18.08 -10.84 -15.83
CA ALA A 107 17.83 -9.50 -15.32
C ALA A 107 18.76 -8.47 -15.99
N GLU A 108 20.07 -8.76 -16.05
CA GLU A 108 21.06 -7.90 -16.69
C GLU A 108 20.81 -7.75 -18.20
N ALA A 109 20.36 -8.81 -18.88
CA ALA A 109 20.03 -8.77 -20.31
C ALA A 109 18.80 -7.87 -20.62
N GLU A 110 17.84 -7.81 -19.70
CA GLU A 110 16.68 -6.92 -19.76
C GLU A 110 16.98 -5.51 -19.19
N GLY A 111 18.22 -5.25 -18.75
CA GLY A 111 18.69 -3.94 -18.29
C GLY A 111 18.42 -3.64 -16.81
N TYR A 112 18.04 -4.62 -16.00
CA TYR A 112 17.80 -4.45 -14.58
C TYR A 112 19.08 -4.46 -13.75
N ALA A 113 19.17 -3.56 -12.77
CA ALA A 113 20.31 -3.49 -11.87
C ALA A 113 20.33 -4.70 -10.93
N CYS A 114 21.51 -5.31 -10.78
CA CYS A 114 21.75 -6.46 -9.92
C CYS A 114 22.87 -6.15 -8.91
N ALA A 115 22.63 -6.44 -7.64
CA ALA A 115 23.63 -6.39 -6.58
C ALA A 115 23.83 -7.79 -5.99
N ALA A 116 25.03 -8.08 -5.47
CA ALA A 116 25.24 -9.30 -4.70
C ALA A 116 24.33 -9.29 -3.46
N ALA A 117 23.75 -10.44 -3.13
CA ALA A 117 22.92 -10.61 -1.95
C ALA A 117 23.53 -11.61 -0.97
N SER A 118 23.05 -11.58 0.28
CA SER A 118 23.48 -12.56 1.28
C SER A 118 23.18 -14.00 0.84
N GLY A 119 23.97 -14.96 1.33
CA GLY A 119 23.72 -16.37 1.03
C GLY A 119 24.03 -16.81 -0.40
N GLY A 120 24.94 -16.09 -1.09
CA GLY A 120 25.23 -16.35 -2.50
C GLY A 120 24.08 -16.00 -3.44
N GLY A 121 23.16 -15.12 -2.99
CA GLY A 121 22.05 -14.64 -3.80
C GLY A 121 22.38 -13.43 -4.66
N VAL A 122 21.36 -12.93 -5.35
CA VAL A 122 21.36 -11.65 -6.08
C VAL A 122 20.13 -10.83 -5.71
N LEU A 123 20.31 -9.52 -5.54
CA LEU A 123 19.24 -8.56 -5.34
C LEU A 123 19.01 -7.79 -6.64
N ILE A 124 17.80 -7.86 -7.16
CA ILE A 124 17.43 -7.31 -8.47
C ILE A 124 16.45 -6.16 -8.26
N SER A 125 16.74 -4.99 -8.84
CA SER A 125 15.79 -3.87 -8.87
C SER A 125 14.85 -4.01 -10.06
N GLY A 126 13.57 -4.26 -9.80
CA GLY A 126 12.55 -4.45 -10.83
C GLY A 126 12.02 -3.14 -11.44
N PRO A 127 11.05 -3.22 -12.37
CA PRO A 127 10.59 -2.09 -13.18
C PRO A 127 9.93 -0.95 -12.40
N ASP A 128 9.33 -1.25 -11.25
CA ASP A 128 8.61 -0.30 -10.39
C ASP A 128 9.39 0.03 -9.09
N GLY A 129 10.72 -0.14 -9.11
CA GLY A 129 11.59 0.19 -7.97
C GLY A 129 11.65 -0.85 -6.84
N TYR A 130 10.73 -1.84 -6.84
CA TYR A 130 10.76 -2.96 -5.90
C TYR A 130 11.98 -3.85 -6.07
N LYS A 131 12.46 -4.43 -4.96
CA LYS A 131 13.64 -5.30 -4.95
C LYS A 131 13.24 -6.77 -4.81
N TYR A 132 13.92 -7.63 -5.57
CA TYR A 132 13.68 -9.07 -5.59
C TYR A 132 14.98 -9.80 -5.25
N LYS A 133 14.99 -10.53 -4.14
CA LYS A 133 16.15 -11.30 -3.68
C LYS A 133 16.02 -12.74 -4.17
N ALA A 134 16.83 -13.11 -5.16
CA ALA A 134 16.94 -14.49 -5.61
C ALA A 134 18.06 -15.20 -4.85
N ILE A 135 17.75 -16.33 -4.21
CA ILE A 135 18.69 -17.16 -3.46
C ILE A 135 18.76 -18.58 -4.03
N PRO A 136 19.82 -19.35 -3.75
CA PRO A 136 19.88 -20.77 -4.10
C PRO A 136 18.72 -21.57 -3.49
N SER A 137 18.41 -22.73 -4.08
CA SER A 137 17.38 -23.63 -3.58
C SER A 137 17.65 -24.07 -2.14
N ILE A 138 16.57 -24.09 -1.34
CA ILE A 138 16.61 -24.55 0.05
C ILE A 138 16.22 -26.03 0.07
N GLU A 139 17.07 -26.86 0.66
CA GLU A 139 16.83 -28.30 0.72
C GLU A 139 15.49 -28.63 1.41
N GLY A 140 14.68 -29.47 0.76
CA GLY A 140 13.39 -29.93 1.28
C GLY A 140 12.22 -28.96 1.12
N ARG A 141 12.46 -27.69 0.78
CA ARG A 141 11.41 -26.67 0.60
C ARG A 141 10.79 -26.71 -0.79
N LYS A 142 9.47 -26.74 -0.87
CA LYS A 142 8.73 -26.71 -2.15
C LYS A 142 8.32 -25.31 -2.59
N GLU A 143 7.79 -24.51 -1.66
CA GLU A 143 7.35 -23.14 -1.94
C GLU A 143 8.55 -22.29 -2.36
N ARG A 144 8.43 -21.64 -3.53
CA ARG A 144 9.53 -20.86 -4.11
C ARG A 144 9.64 -19.50 -3.48
N PHE A 145 8.53 -18.88 -3.09
CA PHE A 145 8.59 -17.68 -2.27
C PHE A 145 9.10 -18.05 -0.88
N VAL A 146 10.01 -17.25 -0.34
CA VAL A 146 10.66 -17.55 0.95
C VAL A 146 10.18 -16.58 2.00
N SER A 147 10.32 -15.29 1.73
CA SER A 147 9.97 -14.24 2.68
C SER A 147 9.69 -12.90 1.99
N VAL A 148 9.00 -12.03 2.72
CA VAL A 148 8.90 -10.60 2.42
C VAL A 148 9.65 -9.83 3.50
N GLY A 149 10.63 -9.00 3.11
CA GLY A 149 11.45 -8.21 4.03
C GLY A 149 10.85 -6.84 4.27
N LEU A 150 10.55 -6.51 5.52
CA LEU A 150 9.92 -5.25 5.95
C LEU A 150 10.85 -4.50 6.90
N LYS A 151 11.04 -3.21 6.65
CA LYS A 151 11.75 -2.34 7.59
C LYS A 151 10.82 -2.02 8.77
N VAL A 152 11.32 -2.16 10.00
CA VAL A 152 10.55 -1.85 11.22
C VAL A 152 11.28 -0.85 12.09
N SER A 153 10.52 0.01 12.78
CA SER A 153 11.09 1.05 13.66
C SER A 153 11.45 0.53 15.05
N ASP A 154 10.77 -0.53 15.50
CA ASP A 154 11.01 -1.26 16.73
C ASP A 154 10.73 -2.76 16.52
N LEU A 155 11.80 -3.54 16.45
CA LEU A 155 11.76 -4.99 16.22
C LEU A 155 11.05 -5.72 17.35
N THR A 156 11.18 -5.26 18.60
CA THR A 156 10.53 -5.90 19.74
C THR A 156 9.03 -5.68 19.70
N ALA A 157 8.60 -4.44 19.46
CA ALA A 157 7.18 -4.10 19.34
C ALA A 157 6.53 -4.80 18.14
N SER A 158 7.19 -4.78 16.99
CA SER A 158 6.72 -5.45 15.77
C SER A 158 6.58 -6.95 15.99
N THR A 159 7.62 -7.59 16.54
CA THR A 159 7.57 -9.03 16.85
C THR A 159 6.47 -9.36 17.85
N ALA A 160 6.26 -8.52 18.87
CA ALA A 160 5.20 -8.72 19.84
C ALA A 160 3.80 -8.60 19.21
N TYR A 161 3.61 -7.71 18.25
CA TYR A 161 2.36 -7.60 17.50
C TYR A 161 2.15 -8.82 16.59
N TRP A 162 3.09 -9.10 15.69
CA TRP A 162 2.96 -10.19 14.72
C TRP A 162 2.84 -11.57 15.38
N CYS A 163 3.59 -11.83 16.45
CA CYS A 163 3.49 -13.11 17.18
C CYS A 163 2.38 -13.13 18.24
N GLY A 164 2.29 -12.08 19.05
CA GLY A 164 1.40 -12.04 20.22
C GLY A 164 -0.05 -11.72 19.88
N VAL A 165 -0.28 -10.85 18.91
CA VAL A 165 -1.62 -10.40 18.49
C VAL A 165 -2.10 -11.20 17.30
N LEU A 166 -1.26 -11.32 16.26
CA LEU A 166 -1.61 -12.02 15.03
C LEU A 166 -1.26 -13.51 15.04
N GLY A 167 -0.66 -14.03 16.11
CA GLY A 167 -0.49 -15.48 16.32
C GLY A 167 0.59 -16.15 15.45
N MET A 168 1.51 -15.38 14.87
CA MET A 168 2.67 -15.96 14.18
C MET A 168 3.67 -16.59 15.15
N SER A 169 4.46 -17.52 14.65
CA SER A 169 5.64 -18.07 15.34
C SER A 169 6.92 -17.46 14.80
N LYS A 170 7.96 -17.41 15.65
CA LYS A 170 9.32 -17.10 15.22
C LYS A 170 9.95 -18.31 14.53
N PHE A 171 10.73 -18.05 13.49
CA PHE A 171 11.50 -19.05 12.76
C PHE A 171 12.97 -18.64 12.73
N SER A 172 13.85 -19.64 12.68
CA SER A 172 15.21 -19.41 12.23
C SER A 172 15.20 -19.26 10.70
N ALA A 173 15.81 -18.18 10.18
CA ALA A 173 15.96 -18.04 8.74
C ALA A 173 16.72 -19.26 8.17
N PRO A 174 16.22 -19.90 7.10
CA PRO A 174 16.89 -21.05 6.52
C PRO A 174 18.17 -20.62 5.80
N ALA A 175 19.25 -21.40 5.90
CA ALA A 175 20.40 -21.20 5.04
C ALA A 175 19.99 -21.43 3.56
N PRO A 176 20.42 -20.57 2.62
CA PRO A 176 21.45 -19.54 2.80
C PRO A 176 20.90 -18.13 3.11
N ALA A 177 19.58 -17.94 3.25
CA ALA A 177 18.98 -16.64 3.55
C ALA A 177 19.48 -16.02 4.87
N SER A 178 19.92 -16.85 5.82
CA SER A 178 20.48 -16.48 7.12
C SER A 178 21.98 -16.14 7.14
N GLU A 179 22.70 -16.32 6.03
CA GLU A 179 24.14 -16.01 5.96
C GLU A 179 24.38 -14.48 5.97
N PRO A 180 25.50 -13.98 6.54
CA PRO A 180 25.80 -12.54 6.57
C PRO A 180 25.88 -11.92 5.16
N GLY A 181 25.17 -10.82 4.95
CA GLY A 181 25.09 -10.01 3.72
C GLY A 181 23.85 -9.10 3.79
N ASP A 182 23.61 -8.25 2.78
CA ASP A 182 22.55 -7.21 2.70
C ASP A 182 22.01 -6.73 4.06
N GLY A 183 22.59 -5.66 4.58
CA GLY A 183 22.25 -5.19 5.93
C GLY A 183 23.16 -5.76 7.01
N VAL A 184 24.47 -5.81 6.74
CA VAL A 184 25.49 -6.04 7.78
C VAL A 184 25.24 -5.05 8.93
N GLY A 185 24.83 -5.59 10.08
CA GLY A 185 24.49 -4.83 11.27
C GLY A 185 22.99 -4.76 11.60
N LEU A 186 22.07 -5.10 10.68
CA LEU A 186 20.63 -5.10 10.97
C LEU A 186 20.28 -6.10 12.08
N LEU A 187 19.42 -5.68 13.00
CA LEU A 187 18.68 -6.59 13.88
C LEU A 187 17.53 -7.18 13.07
N SER A 188 17.27 -8.48 13.19
CA SER A 188 16.21 -9.13 12.43
C SER A 188 15.51 -10.25 13.20
N GLU A 189 14.23 -10.46 12.87
CA GLU A 189 13.39 -11.57 13.33
C GLU A 189 12.55 -12.07 12.16
N THR A 190 12.53 -13.38 11.94
CA THR A 190 11.69 -14.02 10.91
C THR A 190 10.45 -14.61 11.56
N VAL A 191 9.26 -14.25 11.09
CA VAL A 191 7.98 -14.70 11.64
C VAL A 191 7.05 -15.28 10.57
N GLY A 192 6.13 -16.17 10.94
CA GLY A 192 5.13 -16.73 10.03
C GLY A 192 4.19 -17.76 10.68
N TYR A 193 3.33 -18.40 9.88
CA TYR A 193 2.35 -19.37 10.40
C TYR A 193 2.75 -20.84 10.26
N GLY A 194 3.69 -21.18 9.38
CA GLY A 194 4.14 -22.56 9.19
C GLY A 194 5.44 -22.65 8.40
N GLU A 195 6.17 -23.76 8.53
CA GLU A 195 7.52 -23.94 7.94
C GLU A 195 7.55 -23.75 6.41
N GLU A 196 6.62 -24.39 5.69
CA GLU A 196 6.54 -24.31 4.22
C GLU A 196 5.89 -23.01 3.71
N GLN A 197 5.25 -22.21 4.57
CA GLN A 197 4.65 -20.94 4.15
C GLN A 197 5.72 -19.84 3.95
N VAL A 198 5.35 -18.79 3.24
CA VAL A 198 6.14 -17.55 3.14
C VAL A 198 6.21 -16.87 4.51
N LYS A 199 7.38 -16.34 4.84
CA LYS A 199 7.65 -15.63 6.10
C LYS A 199 7.63 -14.11 5.92
N LEU A 200 7.62 -13.40 7.04
CA LEU A 200 8.01 -12.00 7.12
C LEU A 200 9.38 -11.90 7.78
N ASP A 201 10.32 -11.22 7.13
CA ASP A 201 11.59 -10.84 7.73
C ASP A 201 11.45 -9.40 8.23
N LEU A 202 11.40 -9.21 9.54
CA LEU A 202 11.32 -7.90 10.18
C LEU A 202 12.75 -7.39 10.38
N LEU A 203 13.06 -6.21 9.83
CA LEU A 203 14.41 -5.70 9.69
C LEU A 203 14.55 -4.32 10.34
N GLN A 204 15.40 -4.19 11.36
CA GLN A 204 15.67 -2.93 12.02
C GLN A 204 17.13 -2.52 11.88
N ALA A 205 17.36 -1.26 11.45
CA ALA A 205 18.70 -0.69 11.42
C ALA A 205 19.21 -0.33 12.83
N PRO A 206 20.50 -0.57 13.15
CA PRO A 206 21.07 -0.14 14.42
C PRO A 206 20.95 1.36 14.61
N GLY A 207 20.53 1.81 15.79
CA GLY A 207 20.42 3.23 16.09
C GLY A 207 19.26 3.94 15.39
N ALA A 208 18.39 3.21 14.68
CA ALA A 208 17.20 3.74 14.02
C ALA A 208 15.93 3.56 14.87
N GLU A 209 16.05 3.32 16.17
CA GLU A 209 14.91 3.10 17.05
C GLU A 209 13.91 4.26 16.93
N LYS A 210 12.64 3.92 16.65
CA LYS A 210 11.53 4.89 16.51
C LYS A 210 11.67 5.87 15.34
N THR A 211 12.51 5.56 14.37
CA THR A 211 12.51 6.30 13.10
C THR A 211 11.26 5.89 12.32
N PRO A 212 10.39 6.84 11.92
CA PRO A 212 9.22 6.53 11.12
C PRO A 212 9.59 5.80 9.83
N ILE A 213 8.71 4.90 9.40
CA ILE A 213 8.84 4.20 8.12
C ILE A 213 8.23 5.07 7.03
N ASP A 214 8.96 5.29 5.94
CA ASP A 214 8.40 5.92 4.74
C ASP A 214 7.74 4.84 3.90
N HIS A 215 6.42 4.89 3.78
CA HIS A 215 5.66 3.96 2.96
C HIS A 215 5.58 4.40 1.49
N GLY A 216 5.83 5.68 1.20
CA GLY A 216 5.54 6.28 -0.10
C GLY A 216 4.10 6.01 -0.57
N LEU A 217 3.89 6.09 -1.89
CA LEU A 217 2.61 5.75 -2.53
C LEU A 217 2.57 4.30 -3.03
N ALA A 218 3.75 3.70 -3.23
CA ALA A 218 3.92 2.35 -3.72
C ALA A 218 3.76 1.26 -2.65
N SER A 219 3.50 1.65 -1.38
CA SER A 219 3.32 0.68 -0.30
C SER A 219 2.23 -0.33 -0.64
N GLY A 220 2.56 -1.58 -0.31
CA GLY A 220 1.75 -2.76 -0.59
C GLY A 220 0.91 -3.17 0.61
N ARG A 221 0.35 -4.37 0.51
CA ARG A 221 -0.45 -5.01 1.55
C ARG A 221 -0.14 -6.50 1.54
N ILE A 222 0.00 -7.11 2.71
CA ILE A 222 0.04 -8.57 2.81
C ILE A 222 -1.35 -9.13 3.11
N ALA A 223 -1.70 -10.27 2.50
CA ALA A 223 -2.96 -10.95 2.74
C ALA A 223 -2.76 -12.32 3.38
N PHE A 224 -3.64 -12.66 4.32
CA PHE A 224 -3.72 -13.95 4.99
C PHE A 224 -5.13 -14.52 4.93
N ALA A 225 -5.26 -15.81 4.63
CA ALA A 225 -6.49 -16.54 4.87
C ALA A 225 -6.57 -16.94 6.34
N CYS A 226 -7.77 -16.86 6.93
CA CYS A 226 -8.08 -17.38 8.25
C CYS A 226 -9.44 -18.09 8.25
N ASP A 227 -9.73 -18.85 9.30
CA ASP A 227 -11.02 -19.54 9.42
C ASP A 227 -12.19 -18.55 9.55
N LEU A 228 -12.01 -17.53 10.41
CA LEU A 228 -12.99 -16.48 10.69
C LEU A 228 -12.28 -15.15 10.92
N VAL A 229 -12.80 -14.08 10.33
CA VAL A 229 -12.27 -12.72 10.49
C VAL A 229 -12.56 -12.11 11.88
N PRO A 230 -13.78 -12.22 12.46
CA PRO A 230 -14.12 -11.51 13.70
C PRO A 230 -13.19 -11.76 14.90
N PRO A 231 -12.68 -12.99 15.17
CA PRO A 231 -11.75 -13.21 16.27
C PRO A 231 -10.42 -12.46 16.11
N ILE A 232 -9.81 -12.53 14.92
CA ILE A 232 -8.54 -11.84 14.63
C ILE A 232 -8.73 -10.33 14.70
N HIS A 233 -9.81 -9.82 14.12
CA HIS A 233 -10.18 -8.41 14.22
C HIS A 233 -10.29 -7.95 15.67
N SER A 234 -10.99 -8.72 16.51
CA SER A 234 -11.24 -8.36 17.91
C SER A 234 -9.95 -8.32 18.74
N GLU A 235 -9.04 -9.27 18.51
CA GLU A 235 -7.73 -9.30 19.15
C GLU A 235 -6.88 -8.08 18.74
N ALA A 236 -6.82 -7.80 17.43
CA ALA A 236 -6.09 -6.65 16.90
C ALA A 236 -6.64 -5.30 17.40
N ALA A 237 -7.97 -5.16 17.46
CA ALA A 237 -8.62 -3.98 17.99
C ALA A 237 -8.34 -3.76 19.49
N ALA A 238 -8.10 -4.84 20.25
CA ALA A 238 -7.80 -4.76 21.68
C ALA A 238 -6.32 -4.49 22.00
N ALA A 239 -5.40 -4.78 21.07
CA ALA A 239 -3.96 -4.76 21.32
C ALA A 239 -3.34 -3.37 21.54
N ALA A 240 -4.03 -2.29 21.12
CA ALA A 240 -3.59 -0.89 21.17
C ALA A 240 -2.25 -0.56 20.46
N SER A 241 -1.51 -1.56 19.97
CA SER A 241 -0.21 -1.45 19.29
C SER A 241 -0.32 -1.49 17.76
N GLY A 242 -1.53 -1.35 17.21
CA GLY A 242 -1.78 -1.27 15.77
C GLY A 242 -3.09 -0.53 15.51
N THR A 243 -3.57 -0.58 14.28
CA THR A 243 -4.80 0.11 13.87
C THR A 243 -5.79 -0.81 13.18
N VAL A 244 -7.08 -0.48 13.29
CA VAL A 244 -8.13 -1.04 12.43
C VAL A 244 -8.35 -0.04 11.31
N ILE A 245 -7.95 -0.42 10.10
CA ILE A 245 -8.14 0.40 8.89
C ILE A 245 -9.54 0.15 8.32
N THR A 246 -9.95 -1.11 8.26
CA THR A 246 -11.29 -1.51 7.81
C THR A 246 -11.84 -2.59 8.74
N PRO A 247 -12.91 -2.30 9.50
CA PRO A 247 -13.64 -3.31 10.26
C PRO A 247 -14.15 -4.43 9.35
N PRO A 248 -14.63 -5.55 9.91
CA PRO A 248 -15.14 -6.66 9.10
C PRO A 248 -16.15 -6.19 8.05
N LEU A 249 -15.84 -6.44 6.78
CA LEU A 249 -16.59 -6.00 5.61
C LEU A 249 -16.85 -7.21 4.72
N THR A 250 -18.10 -7.37 4.29
CA THR A 250 -18.47 -8.35 3.27
C THR A 250 -18.35 -7.71 1.90
N LEU A 251 -17.46 -8.24 1.06
CA LEU A 251 -17.26 -7.77 -0.30
C LEU A 251 -18.00 -8.71 -1.26
N PRO A 252 -19.02 -8.19 -1.99
CA PRO A 252 -19.66 -8.98 -3.01
C PRO A 252 -18.72 -9.18 -4.19
N THR A 253 -18.63 -10.41 -4.69
CA THR A 253 -17.87 -10.69 -5.92
C THR A 253 -18.82 -11.15 -7.03
N PRO A 254 -18.96 -10.40 -8.14
CA PRO A 254 -19.87 -10.76 -9.23
C PRO A 254 -19.64 -12.18 -9.77
N GLY A 255 -20.60 -13.07 -9.51
CA GLY A 255 -20.57 -14.47 -9.96
C GLY A 255 -19.57 -15.36 -9.20
N LYS A 256 -19.11 -14.95 -8.02
CA LYS A 256 -18.28 -15.73 -7.08
C LYS A 256 -18.82 -15.55 -5.65
N ALA A 257 -18.26 -16.24 -4.67
CA ALA A 257 -18.67 -16.11 -3.28
C ALA A 257 -18.30 -14.75 -2.69
N ASP A 258 -19.17 -14.24 -1.82
CA ASP A 258 -18.86 -13.04 -1.03
C ASP A 258 -17.75 -13.36 -0.05
N VAL A 259 -16.74 -12.49 0.03
CA VAL A 259 -15.63 -12.65 0.95
C VAL A 259 -15.78 -11.70 2.13
N VAL A 260 -15.53 -12.20 3.34
CA VAL A 260 -15.45 -11.35 4.53
C VAL A 260 -13.98 -11.02 4.77
N VAL A 261 -13.68 -9.73 4.90
CA VAL A 261 -12.33 -9.21 5.12
C VAL A 261 -12.26 -8.25 6.28
N THR A 262 -11.09 -8.09 6.90
CA THR A 262 -10.72 -6.93 7.72
C THR A 262 -9.35 -6.45 7.28
N ILE A 263 -9.14 -5.12 7.28
CA ILE A 263 -7.84 -4.51 7.02
C ILE A 263 -7.31 -3.92 8.33
N LEU A 264 -6.11 -4.34 8.71
CA LEU A 264 -5.42 -3.92 9.92
C LEU A 264 -4.14 -3.17 9.53
N GLY A 265 -3.65 -2.30 10.41
CA GLY A 265 -2.33 -1.72 10.35
C GLY A 265 -1.48 -2.25 11.50
N ASP A 266 -0.25 -2.68 11.22
CA ASP A 266 0.71 -3.05 12.26
C ASP A 266 1.29 -1.80 12.98
N PRO A 267 2.20 -1.96 13.97
CA PRO A 267 2.74 -0.81 14.71
C PRO A 267 3.47 0.22 13.84
N ASP A 268 4.01 -0.20 12.70
CA ASP A 268 4.73 0.67 11.76
C ASP A 268 3.83 1.19 10.63
N GLY A 269 2.58 0.72 10.54
CA GLY A 269 1.61 1.18 9.54
C GLY A 269 1.47 0.28 8.32
N TYR A 270 2.09 -0.91 8.31
CA TYR A 270 1.90 -1.87 7.23
C TYR A 270 0.46 -2.37 7.17
N GLU A 271 -0.15 -2.34 5.98
CA GLU A 271 -1.50 -2.84 5.79
C GLU A 271 -1.52 -4.38 5.72
N ILE A 272 -2.50 -4.97 6.41
CA ILE A 272 -2.69 -6.41 6.53
C ILE A 272 -4.15 -6.74 6.22
N CYS A 273 -4.39 -7.58 5.22
CA CYS A 273 -5.70 -8.15 4.93
C CYS A 273 -5.83 -9.53 5.58
N PHE A 274 -6.86 -9.72 6.40
CA PHE A 274 -7.34 -11.07 6.71
C PHE A 274 -8.64 -11.34 5.96
N VAL A 275 -8.73 -12.49 5.32
CA VAL A 275 -9.90 -12.94 4.56
C VAL A 275 -10.33 -14.34 4.99
N GLU A 276 -11.63 -14.59 5.06
CA GLU A 276 -12.15 -15.94 5.38
C GLU A 276 -11.83 -16.95 4.27
N ALA A 277 -11.20 -18.05 4.65
CA ALA A 277 -10.54 -18.98 3.74
C ALA A 277 -11.50 -19.64 2.73
N VAL A 278 -12.69 -20.07 3.17
CA VAL A 278 -13.64 -20.81 2.33
C VAL A 278 -14.09 -19.97 1.13
N ALA A 279 -14.46 -18.71 1.37
CA ALA A 279 -14.88 -17.80 0.31
C ALA A 279 -13.70 -17.39 -0.58
N PHE A 280 -12.51 -17.21 0.00
CA PHE A 280 -11.29 -16.92 -0.76
C PHE A 280 -10.95 -18.04 -1.76
N TYR A 281 -11.03 -19.31 -1.35
CA TYR A 281 -10.70 -20.42 -2.26
C TYR A 281 -11.68 -20.53 -3.43
N GLN A 282 -12.96 -20.25 -3.20
CA GLN A 282 -13.95 -20.16 -4.28
C GLN A 282 -13.70 -18.94 -5.18
N LEU A 283 -13.16 -17.85 -4.63
CA LEU A 283 -12.76 -16.66 -5.39
C LEU A 283 -11.55 -16.94 -6.29
N ALA A 284 -10.58 -17.70 -5.78
CA ALA A 284 -9.29 -17.98 -6.40
C ALA A 284 -9.36 -18.91 -7.62
N GLU A 285 -10.53 -19.48 -7.91
CA GLU A 285 -10.74 -20.25 -9.14
C GLU A 285 -10.41 -19.39 -10.38
N PRO A 286 -9.56 -19.90 -11.31
CA PRO A 286 -9.13 -19.14 -12.47
C PRO A 286 -10.32 -18.66 -13.30
N LYS A 287 -10.44 -17.34 -13.44
CA LYS A 287 -11.36 -16.69 -14.35
C LYS A 287 -10.54 -15.63 -15.06
N TYR A 288 -10.39 -15.78 -16.38
CA TYR A 288 -9.59 -14.89 -17.23
C TYR A 288 -8.07 -14.95 -16.89
N ASP A 289 -7.40 -16.03 -17.27
CA ASP A 289 -5.93 -16.17 -17.18
C ASP A 289 -5.19 -15.46 -18.33
N VAL A 290 -5.92 -14.79 -19.22
CA VAL A 290 -5.39 -14.06 -20.37
C VAL A 290 -5.62 -12.56 -20.19
N ILE A 291 -4.53 -11.80 -20.29
CA ILE A 291 -4.56 -10.34 -20.29
C ILE A 291 -4.83 -9.85 -21.72
N ASP A 292 -5.95 -9.16 -21.94
CA ASP A 292 -6.27 -8.55 -23.23
C ASP A 292 -5.62 -7.16 -23.35
N PHE A 293 -4.36 -7.14 -23.77
CA PHE A 293 -3.62 -5.89 -23.95
C PHE A 293 -4.23 -4.94 -25.01
N GLU A 294 -4.98 -5.45 -25.99
CA GLU A 294 -5.62 -4.62 -27.01
C GLU A 294 -6.79 -3.83 -26.41
N SER A 295 -7.69 -4.52 -25.71
CA SER A 295 -8.80 -3.88 -24.99
C SER A 295 -8.27 -2.87 -23.97
N ARG A 296 -7.25 -3.24 -23.19
CA ARG A 296 -6.64 -2.37 -22.19
C ARG A 296 -6.04 -1.10 -22.79
N ALA A 297 -5.40 -1.18 -23.95
CA ALA A 297 -4.83 0.00 -24.61
C ALA A 297 -5.90 1.07 -24.92
N THR A 298 -7.14 0.65 -25.24
CA THR A 298 -8.25 1.59 -25.47
C THR A 298 -8.71 2.34 -24.21
N ARG A 299 -8.37 1.84 -23.02
CA ARG A 299 -8.66 2.44 -21.71
C ARG A 299 -7.50 3.29 -21.15
N GLY A 300 -6.42 3.48 -21.91
CA GLY A 300 -5.23 4.21 -21.43
C GLY A 300 -4.19 3.33 -20.71
N GLY A 301 -4.22 2.01 -20.97
CA GLY A 301 -3.25 1.08 -20.40
C GLY A 301 -1.84 1.19 -21.00
N ASP A 302 -0.82 1.00 -20.17
CA ASP A 302 0.56 0.63 -20.59
C ASP A 302 1.24 1.59 -21.60
N GLY A 303 1.14 2.90 -21.35
CA GLY A 303 1.79 3.95 -22.14
C GLY A 303 0.88 4.63 -23.16
N ALA A 304 -0.39 4.24 -23.26
CA ALA A 304 -1.42 5.12 -23.80
C ALA A 304 -1.70 6.21 -22.77
N ALA A 305 -1.73 7.49 -23.19
CA ALA A 305 -2.07 8.58 -22.29
C ALA A 305 -3.44 8.27 -21.66
N PRO A 306 -3.53 8.22 -20.32
CA PRO A 306 -4.82 7.96 -19.70
C PRO A 306 -5.80 9.08 -20.03
N PRO A 307 -7.11 8.80 -19.99
CA PRO A 307 -8.04 9.89 -19.76
C PRO A 307 -7.61 10.54 -18.44
N LYS A 308 -7.15 11.80 -18.50
CA LYS A 308 -6.84 12.57 -17.30
C LYS A 308 -8.04 12.45 -16.35
N SER A 309 -7.77 12.12 -15.08
CA SER A 309 -8.83 12.05 -14.08
C SER A 309 -9.59 13.40 -14.09
N GLU A 310 -10.91 13.37 -14.04
CA GLU A 310 -11.68 14.61 -13.94
C GLU A 310 -11.31 15.29 -12.62
N LYS A 311 -10.68 16.47 -12.66
CA LYS A 311 -10.26 17.23 -11.46
C LYS A 311 -11.33 17.22 -10.37
N LEU A 312 -10.90 17.18 -9.10
CA LEU A 312 -11.84 17.30 -7.98
C LEU A 312 -12.55 18.66 -8.05
N GLN A 313 -13.86 18.65 -8.31
CA GLN A 313 -14.64 19.87 -8.48
C GLN A 313 -15.33 20.28 -7.18
N HIS A 314 -15.14 21.55 -6.82
CA HIS A 314 -15.96 22.28 -5.85
C HIS A 314 -16.86 23.28 -6.60
N ALA A 315 -17.92 23.74 -5.95
CA ALA A 315 -18.78 24.80 -6.46
C ALA A 315 -17.96 26.06 -6.78
N ALA A 316 -18.32 26.70 -7.89
CA ALA A 316 -17.56 27.83 -8.43
C ALA A 316 -17.42 28.96 -7.40
N GLY A 317 -16.18 29.37 -7.14
CA GLY A 317 -15.84 30.47 -6.23
C GLY A 317 -15.79 30.09 -4.74
N VAL A 318 -15.99 28.82 -4.39
CA VAL A 318 -15.91 28.35 -2.99
C VAL A 318 -14.47 28.05 -2.57
N THR A 319 -13.69 27.41 -3.44
CA THR A 319 -12.26 27.15 -3.24
C THR A 319 -11.44 27.78 -4.38
N ALA A 320 -10.13 27.94 -4.16
CA ALA A 320 -9.19 28.29 -5.22
C ALA A 320 -8.25 27.11 -5.47
N ALA A 321 -8.11 26.68 -6.72
CA ALA A 321 -7.14 25.66 -7.09
C ALA A 321 -5.73 26.27 -7.09
N VAL A 322 -4.76 25.58 -6.51
CA VAL A 322 -3.35 25.95 -6.51
C VAL A 322 -2.49 24.74 -6.87
N THR A 323 -1.36 25.01 -7.51
CA THR A 323 -0.43 24.00 -8.03
C THR A 323 1.01 24.25 -7.59
N THR A 324 1.33 25.44 -7.06
CA THR A 324 2.70 25.80 -6.68
C THR A 324 2.81 26.33 -5.24
N PRO A 325 3.99 26.21 -4.60
CA PRO A 325 4.26 26.82 -3.30
C PRO A 325 4.06 28.35 -3.27
N GLU A 326 4.34 29.04 -4.38
CA GLU A 326 4.18 30.49 -4.50
C GLU A 326 2.70 30.91 -4.39
N GLU A 327 1.79 30.17 -5.03
CA GLU A 327 0.35 30.43 -4.94
C GLU A 327 -0.19 30.20 -3.52
N VAL A 328 0.32 29.18 -2.82
CA VAL A 328 0.01 28.94 -1.41
C VAL A 328 0.51 30.08 -0.53
N ALA A 329 1.76 30.51 -0.74
CA ALA A 329 2.38 31.60 0.02
C ALA A 329 1.63 32.93 -0.18
N GLU A 330 1.18 33.23 -1.41
CA GLU A 330 0.36 34.41 -1.69
C GLU A 330 -0.98 34.36 -0.94
N ALA A 331 -1.67 33.22 -0.96
CA ALA A 331 -2.92 33.04 -0.25
C ALA A 331 -2.76 33.14 1.27
N VAL A 332 -1.67 32.62 1.82
CA VAL A 332 -1.30 32.77 3.24
C VAL A 332 -1.06 34.23 3.59
N ALA A 333 -0.29 34.96 2.78
CA ALA A 333 0.00 36.37 3.01
C ALA A 333 -1.24 37.25 2.93
N ALA A 334 -2.22 36.88 2.10
CA ALA A 334 -3.50 37.57 1.96
C ALA A 334 -4.50 37.25 3.07
N ALA A 335 -4.33 36.13 3.79
CA ALA A 335 -5.21 35.72 4.88
C ALA A 335 -4.99 36.57 6.15
N SER A 336 -6.06 36.74 6.94
CA SER A 336 -5.95 37.43 8.24
C SER A 336 -4.98 36.69 9.17
N GLY A 337 -4.24 37.42 10.00
CA GLY A 337 -3.30 36.84 10.96
C GLY A 337 -3.94 35.96 12.04
N ASP A 338 -5.25 36.12 12.28
CA ASP A 338 -6.07 35.24 13.13
C ASP A 338 -6.92 34.24 12.33
N GLY A 339 -6.70 34.15 11.02
CA GLY A 339 -7.36 33.23 10.10
C GLY A 339 -6.56 31.95 9.84
N VAL A 340 -7.15 31.06 9.06
CA VAL A 340 -6.59 29.77 8.64
C VAL A 340 -6.69 29.63 7.13
N VAL A 341 -5.61 29.17 6.50
CA VAL A 341 -5.61 28.66 5.12
C VAL A 341 -5.62 27.14 5.19
N LEU A 342 -6.65 26.51 4.65
CA LEU A 342 -6.81 25.06 4.58
C LEU A 342 -6.45 24.57 3.19
N LEU A 343 -5.40 23.77 3.09
CA LEU A 343 -5.06 23.02 1.88
C LEU A 343 -5.85 21.71 1.89
N ASP A 344 -6.70 21.52 0.87
CA ASP A 344 -7.43 20.29 0.58
C ASP A 344 -6.69 19.52 -0.51
N PHE A 345 -5.80 18.60 -0.09
CA PHE A 345 -5.11 17.70 -1.00
C PHE A 345 -6.04 16.56 -1.38
N GLY A 346 -6.36 16.50 -2.67
CA GLY A 346 -7.30 15.54 -3.21
C GLY A 346 -6.96 15.18 -4.65
N ALA A 347 -7.82 14.35 -5.24
CA ALA A 347 -7.71 14.01 -6.64
C ALA A 347 -9.09 13.71 -7.24
N GLY A 348 -9.19 13.91 -8.54
CA GLY A 348 -10.39 13.63 -9.33
C GLY A 348 -10.90 12.20 -9.26
N TRP A 349 -9.97 11.25 -9.11
CA TRP A 349 -10.26 9.84 -8.96
C TRP A 349 -10.64 9.47 -7.52
N CYS A 350 -10.39 10.29 -6.51
CA CYS A 350 -10.52 9.90 -5.10
C CYS A 350 -11.97 9.93 -4.62
N LYS A 351 -12.59 8.74 -4.42
CA LYS A 351 -13.99 8.62 -3.94
C LYS A 351 -14.19 9.26 -2.55
N ASN A 352 -13.21 9.13 -1.67
CA ASN A 352 -13.27 9.73 -0.33
C ASN A 352 -13.16 11.25 -0.37
N CYS A 353 -12.36 11.80 -1.29
CA CYS A 353 -12.26 13.24 -1.52
C CYS A 353 -13.59 13.79 -2.02
N LYS A 354 -14.23 13.11 -2.98
CA LYS A 354 -15.59 13.46 -3.46
C LYS A 354 -16.63 13.49 -2.33
N LYS A 355 -16.54 12.59 -1.35
CA LYS A 355 -17.41 12.59 -0.17
C LYS A 355 -17.17 13.79 0.75
N MET A 356 -15.96 14.34 0.77
CA MET A 356 -15.59 15.50 1.60
C MET A 356 -16.00 16.83 0.97
N VAL A 357 -16.18 16.92 -0.35
CA VAL A 357 -16.56 18.16 -1.07
C VAL A 357 -17.70 18.92 -0.39
N PRO A 358 -18.87 18.31 -0.07
CA PRO A 358 -19.97 19.06 0.56
C PRO A 358 -19.62 19.63 1.95
N ALA A 359 -18.76 18.94 2.69
CA ALA A 359 -18.30 19.39 4.00
C ALA A 359 -17.33 20.56 3.89
N ILE A 360 -16.40 20.47 2.94
CA ILE A 360 -15.42 21.54 2.64
C ILE A 360 -16.16 22.80 2.18
N GLU A 361 -17.13 22.65 1.27
CA GLU A 361 -17.95 23.77 0.82
C GLU A 361 -18.73 24.41 1.96
N LYS A 362 -19.32 23.60 2.84
CA LYS A 362 -20.02 24.08 4.04
C LYS A 362 -19.08 24.83 5.00
N LEU A 363 -17.84 24.35 5.18
CA LEU A 363 -16.85 25.04 6.01
C LEU A 363 -16.46 26.40 5.42
N ALA A 364 -16.19 26.42 4.10
CA ALA A 364 -15.75 27.62 3.38
C ALA A 364 -16.85 28.69 3.27
N THR A 365 -18.12 28.28 3.20
CA THR A 365 -19.26 29.21 3.04
C THR A 365 -20.04 29.45 4.34
N GLY A 366 -19.76 28.66 5.38
CA GLY A 366 -20.42 28.75 6.68
C GLY A 366 -19.85 29.83 7.59
N PRO A 367 -20.19 29.80 8.90
CA PRO A 367 -19.74 30.83 9.86
C PRO A 367 -18.22 30.98 9.98
N LEU A 368 -17.46 29.90 9.71
CA LEU A 368 -16.00 29.92 9.76
C LEU A 368 -15.38 30.57 8.52
N GLY A 369 -16.12 30.68 7.40
CA GLY A 369 -15.64 31.16 6.11
C GLY A 369 -15.08 32.60 6.13
N GLU A 370 -15.48 33.43 7.09
CA GLU A 370 -14.90 34.77 7.26
C GLU A 370 -13.41 34.73 7.62
N LYS A 371 -12.96 33.66 8.29
CA LYS A 371 -11.57 33.46 8.72
C LYS A 371 -10.92 32.23 8.10
N LEU A 372 -11.63 31.48 7.27
CA LEU A 372 -11.15 30.26 6.64
C LEU A 372 -11.06 30.46 5.13
N LYS A 373 -9.85 30.35 4.59
CA LYS A 373 -9.61 30.27 3.15
C LYS A 373 -9.31 28.82 2.79
N VAL A 374 -10.01 28.25 1.82
CA VAL A 374 -9.74 26.89 1.34
C VAL A 374 -9.07 26.93 -0.03
N LEU A 375 -7.97 26.20 -0.16
CA LEU A 375 -7.25 25.96 -1.42
C LEU A 375 -7.33 24.48 -1.76
N THR A 376 -7.70 24.16 -3.00
CA THR A 376 -7.72 22.77 -3.49
C THR A 376 -6.40 22.48 -4.18
N VAL A 377 -5.76 21.37 -3.81
CA VAL A 377 -4.49 20.92 -4.38
C VAL A 377 -4.72 19.55 -5.01
N ASP A 378 -4.59 19.47 -6.34
CA ASP A 378 -4.67 18.18 -7.04
C ASP A 378 -3.30 17.51 -7.01
N ILE A 379 -3.21 16.37 -6.34
CA ILE A 379 -1.94 15.66 -6.17
C ILE A 379 -1.38 15.09 -7.48
N ASP A 380 -2.21 14.98 -8.54
CA ASP A 380 -1.75 14.59 -9.88
C ASP A 380 -1.09 15.77 -10.63
N GLU A 381 -1.33 17.01 -10.21
CA GLU A 381 -0.82 18.23 -10.88
C GLU A 381 0.21 19.01 -10.04
N ALA A 382 0.26 18.77 -8.73
CA ALA A 382 1.04 19.54 -7.77
C ALA A 382 1.94 18.64 -6.90
N ASP A 383 2.82 17.88 -7.56
CA ASP A 383 3.77 16.96 -6.93
C ASP A 383 4.70 17.66 -5.93
N GLU A 384 5.21 18.84 -6.28
CA GLU A 384 6.07 19.65 -5.41
C GLU A 384 5.36 20.04 -4.10
N LEU A 385 4.08 20.43 -4.17
CA LEU A 385 3.28 20.73 -2.98
C LEU A 385 3.00 19.48 -2.15
N ALA A 386 2.68 18.35 -2.79
CA ALA A 386 2.45 17.11 -2.07
C ALA A 386 3.69 16.66 -1.29
N ASP A 387 4.87 16.79 -1.90
CA ASP A 387 6.15 16.49 -1.26
C ASP A 387 6.49 17.48 -0.13
N GLU A 388 6.29 18.80 -0.34
CA GLU A 388 6.56 19.83 0.68
C GLU A 388 5.77 19.59 1.98
N TYR A 389 4.51 19.17 1.85
CA TYR A 389 3.61 18.95 2.98
C TYR A 389 3.56 17.49 3.48
N ASP A 390 4.43 16.61 2.95
CA ASP A 390 4.51 15.18 3.30
C ASP A 390 3.18 14.42 3.12
N VAL A 391 2.53 14.67 1.99
CA VAL A 391 1.24 14.09 1.62
C VAL A 391 1.46 12.71 0.98
N SER A 392 1.31 11.67 1.79
CA SER A 392 1.41 10.27 1.38
C SER A 392 0.06 9.61 1.03
N GLY A 393 -1.04 10.36 1.07
CA GLY A 393 -2.37 9.85 0.75
C GLY A 393 -3.43 10.94 0.73
N VAL A 394 -4.59 10.65 0.13
CA VAL A 394 -5.72 11.57 0.01
C VAL A 394 -7.03 10.92 0.48
N PRO A 395 -7.99 11.69 1.03
CA PRO A 395 -7.91 13.14 1.30
C PRO A 395 -6.99 13.47 2.49
N THR A 396 -6.17 14.50 2.31
CA THR A 396 -5.33 15.09 3.37
C THR A 396 -5.60 16.58 3.44
N PHE A 397 -5.76 17.08 4.66
CA PHE A 397 -6.05 18.48 4.93
C PHE A 397 -4.94 19.07 5.79
N VAL A 398 -4.33 20.15 5.31
CA VAL A 398 -3.28 20.86 6.04
C VAL A 398 -3.76 22.26 6.37
N ALA A 399 -3.80 22.60 7.67
CA ALA A 399 -4.21 23.91 8.13
C ALA A 399 -2.97 24.78 8.42
N LEU A 400 -2.88 25.93 7.78
CA LEU A 400 -1.82 26.93 7.95
C LEU A 400 -2.38 28.16 8.67
N ARG A 401 -1.57 28.78 9.54
CA ARG A 401 -1.91 30.08 10.12
C ARG A 401 -1.80 31.17 9.06
N GLY A 402 -2.84 32.00 8.91
CA GLY A 402 -2.81 33.16 8.03
C GLY A 402 -1.69 34.13 8.41
N GLY A 403 -1.08 34.77 7.41
CA GLY A 403 0.07 35.64 7.58
C GLY A 403 1.40 34.92 7.76
N SER A 404 1.53 33.97 8.70
CA SER A 404 2.81 33.30 8.97
C SER A 404 3.08 32.07 8.11
N GLY A 405 2.03 31.34 7.72
CA GLY A 405 2.15 30.09 6.96
C GLY A 405 2.54 28.89 7.82
N ASP A 406 2.67 29.05 9.14
CA ASP A 406 3.02 27.95 10.03
C ASP A 406 1.94 26.87 10.01
N LYS A 407 2.34 25.60 9.83
CA LYS A 407 1.45 24.45 9.92
C LYS A 407 0.86 24.37 11.33
N ALA A 408 -0.46 24.58 11.42
CA ALA A 408 -1.20 24.61 12.67
C ALA A 408 -1.77 23.24 13.04
N ASP A 409 -2.24 22.49 12.04
CA ASP A 409 -2.77 21.13 12.22
C ASP A 409 -2.77 20.39 10.88
N GLU A 410 -2.95 19.07 10.95
CA GLU A 410 -3.18 18.18 9.83
C GLU A 410 -4.32 17.21 10.15
N TYR A 411 -5.07 16.86 9.11
CA TYR A 411 -6.07 15.81 9.17
C TYR A 411 -5.98 14.91 7.94
N LYS A 412 -5.74 13.62 8.17
CA LYS A 412 -5.77 12.58 7.14
C LYS A 412 -7.03 11.75 7.35
N GLY A 413 -7.94 11.71 6.38
CA GLY A 413 -9.19 10.95 6.49
C GLY A 413 -10.42 11.67 5.96
N ASN A 414 -11.57 10.99 6.02
CA ASN A 414 -12.81 11.37 5.34
C ASN A 414 -14.00 11.53 6.30
N ASP A 415 -13.77 11.91 7.56
CA ASP A 415 -14.82 12.24 8.52
C ASP A 415 -15.05 13.78 8.55
N PRO A 416 -16.16 14.27 7.99
CA PRO A 416 -16.52 15.69 8.02
C PRO A 416 -16.54 16.31 9.42
N ALA A 417 -17.03 15.56 10.42
CA ALA A 417 -17.18 16.09 11.78
C ALA A 417 -15.82 16.24 12.47
N ALA A 418 -14.90 15.31 12.23
CA ALA A 418 -13.53 15.39 12.73
C ALA A 418 -12.79 16.59 12.13
N LEU A 419 -12.93 16.82 10.82
CA LEU A 419 -12.35 17.99 10.16
C LEU A 419 -12.96 19.30 10.69
N GLU A 420 -14.29 19.41 10.77
CA GLU A 420 -14.99 20.59 11.29
C GLU A 420 -14.56 20.92 12.73
N ALA A 421 -14.40 19.91 13.58
CA ALA A 421 -13.94 20.08 14.96
C ALA A 421 -12.50 20.64 15.04
N LYS A 422 -11.58 20.13 14.21
CA LYS A 422 -10.20 20.63 14.14
C LYS A 422 -10.14 22.09 13.69
N ILE A 423 -10.84 22.43 12.61
CA ILE A 423 -10.84 23.81 12.09
C ILE A 423 -11.50 24.78 13.07
N SER A 424 -12.60 24.37 13.72
CA SER A 424 -13.24 25.19 14.76
C SER A 424 -12.28 25.46 15.92
N ALA A 425 -11.56 24.43 16.40
CA ALA A 425 -10.59 24.60 17.48
C ALA A 425 -9.45 25.57 17.13
N LEU A 426 -9.06 25.68 15.85
CA LEU A 426 -8.03 26.61 15.40
C LEU A 426 -8.50 28.07 15.33
N LEU A 427 -9.78 28.29 15.04
CA LEU A 427 -10.38 29.61 14.82
C LEU A 427 -11.03 30.22 16.07
N GLY A 428 -11.20 29.45 17.14
CA GLY A 428 -11.82 29.87 18.39
C GLY A 428 -13.34 29.83 18.34
#